data_AF-A0A6J6F087-F1
#
_entry.id   AF-A0A6J6F087-F1
#
_cell.length_a   1.000
_cell.length_b   1.000
_cell.length_c   1.000
_cell.angle_alpha   90.00
_cell.angle_beta   90.00
_cell.angle_gamma   90.00
#
_symmetry.space_group_name_H-M   'P 1'
#
loop_
_entity.id
_entity.type
_entity.pdbx_description
1 polymer ?
#
loop_
_entity_poly.entity_id
_entity_poly.type
_entity_poly.pdbx_seq_one_letter_code
_entity_poly.pdbx_strand_id
1 'polypeptide(L)'
;MFILVSWLVGGSLLGLALLPYTGVDPLALFTTEDILGAMPSWGYLFFALITFVPLFLATLIAYRFILGIKLRYLFSTINEFRWWRVAMGFWVWIILVGGPAVVSVALEPEDYSFSFDPVTFLPYLVIALLLLPIQTTSEELFFRGWVIQWAARGSGNILWLSVLSGALFSLPHLLNPEAAGDIVGAFFGYFSVGFALGWVTVRDRSLEVAIGAHLSNNLFAALVIGYEGGALPAEALYTTESLEWGASNLVSLLIIPLFILFTRPGRPKASKHLQDSDANR
;
A
#
# COMPACT_ATOMS: atom_id res chain seq x y z
N MET A 1 -6.58 3.65 19.43
CA MET A 1 -6.84 5.10 19.45
C MET A 1 -5.58 5.94 19.23
N PHE A 2 -4.51 5.78 20.04
CA PHE A 2 -3.27 6.57 19.90
C PHE A 2 -2.69 6.65 18.47
N ILE A 3 -2.52 5.51 17.80
CA ILE A 3 -1.95 5.45 16.43
C ILE A 3 -2.81 6.24 15.43
N LEU A 4 -4.12 5.96 15.39
CA LEU A 4 -5.05 6.61 14.46
C LEU A 4 -5.19 8.11 14.73
N VAL A 5 -5.22 8.54 16.00
CA VAL A 5 -5.23 9.97 16.34
C VAL A 5 -3.93 10.65 15.88
N SER A 6 -2.79 10.00 16.07
CA SER A 6 -1.50 10.53 15.61
C SER A 6 -1.46 10.68 14.10
N TRP A 7 -2.05 9.74 13.36
CA TRP A 7 -2.17 9.85 11.91
C TRP A 7 -3.16 10.93 11.49
N LEU A 8 -4.43 10.82 11.89
CA LEU A 8 -5.48 11.71 11.38
C LEU A 8 -5.31 13.15 11.86
N VAL A 9 -4.96 13.37 13.13
CA VAL A 9 -4.78 14.72 13.67
C VAL A 9 -3.34 15.18 13.45
N GLY A 10 -2.36 14.37 13.88
CA GLY A 10 -0.94 14.74 13.76
C GLY A 10 -0.47 14.84 12.31
N GLY A 11 -0.90 13.93 11.43
CA GLY A 11 -0.64 13.98 10.00
C GLY A 11 -1.27 15.20 9.33
N SER A 12 -2.52 15.52 9.65
CA SER A 12 -3.18 16.73 9.13
C SER A 12 -2.48 18.01 9.59
N LEU A 13 -2.11 18.10 10.87
CA LEU A 13 -1.36 19.25 11.39
C LEU A 13 0.02 19.38 10.75
N LEU A 14 0.72 18.25 10.53
CA LEU A 14 2.00 18.23 9.83
C LEU A 14 1.87 18.67 8.37
N GLY A 15 0.85 18.18 7.67
CA GLY A 15 0.53 18.60 6.30
C GLY A 15 0.28 20.10 6.22
N LEU A 16 -0.58 20.64 7.11
CA LEU A 16 -0.85 22.09 7.18
C LEU A 16 0.40 22.90 7.52
N ALA A 17 1.24 22.44 8.45
CA ALA A 17 2.49 23.11 8.80
C ALA A 17 3.49 23.14 7.64
N LEU A 18 3.43 22.15 6.74
CA LEU A 18 4.30 22.03 5.58
C LEU A 18 3.66 22.50 4.27
N LEU A 19 2.45 23.06 4.33
CA LEU A 19 1.75 23.61 3.17
C LEU A 19 2.59 24.63 2.37
N PRO A 20 3.40 25.52 2.98
CA PRO A 20 4.26 26.43 2.20
C PRO A 20 5.25 25.73 1.25
N TYR A 21 5.50 24.43 1.44
CA TYR A 21 6.43 23.63 0.64
C TYR A 21 5.74 22.82 -0.45
N THR A 22 4.42 22.93 -0.64
CA THR A 22 3.68 22.18 -1.68
C THR A 22 3.55 22.96 -2.99
N GLY A 23 4.13 24.16 -3.09
CA GLY A 23 4.06 24.99 -4.30
C GLY A 23 2.78 25.84 -4.41
N VAL A 24 1.95 25.90 -3.37
CA VAL A 24 0.82 26.84 -3.27
C VAL A 24 1.06 27.90 -2.19
N ASP A 25 0.46 29.06 -2.38
CA ASP A 25 0.39 30.09 -1.35
C ASP A 25 -0.49 29.56 -0.18
N PRO A 26 -0.02 29.57 1.08
CA PRO A 26 -0.85 29.19 2.23
C PRO A 26 -2.17 29.96 2.35
N LEU A 27 -2.27 31.18 1.78
CA LEU A 27 -3.54 31.91 1.71
C LEU A 27 -4.61 31.19 0.88
N ALA A 28 -4.22 30.29 -0.03
CA ALA A 28 -5.13 29.45 -0.81
C ALA A 28 -6.09 28.63 0.07
N LEU A 29 -5.72 28.32 1.32
CA LEU A 29 -6.61 27.68 2.31
C LEU A 29 -7.90 28.47 2.57
N PHE A 30 -7.85 29.78 2.40
CA PHE A 30 -8.97 30.68 2.70
C PHE A 30 -9.59 31.30 1.45
N THR A 31 -8.92 31.17 0.30
CA THR A 31 -9.33 31.83 -0.95
C THR A 31 -9.77 30.86 -2.05
N THR A 32 -9.45 29.57 -1.93
CA THR A 32 -9.73 28.56 -2.95
C THR A 32 -10.63 27.46 -2.39
N GLU A 33 -11.64 27.05 -3.17
CA GLU A 33 -12.54 25.95 -2.77
C GLU A 33 -11.87 24.57 -2.87
N ASP A 34 -10.99 24.39 -3.86
CA ASP A 34 -10.19 23.18 -4.06
C ASP A 34 -8.69 23.49 -3.95
N ILE A 35 -8.17 23.41 -2.73
CA ILE A 35 -6.73 23.60 -2.49
C ILE A 35 -5.89 22.46 -3.06
N LEU A 36 -6.42 21.23 -3.13
CA LEU A 36 -5.66 20.08 -3.61
C LEU A 36 -5.43 20.17 -5.12
N GLY A 37 -6.46 20.54 -5.88
CA GLY A 37 -6.35 20.81 -7.32
C GLY A 37 -5.53 22.05 -7.66
N ALA A 38 -5.34 22.97 -6.71
CA ALA A 38 -4.45 24.11 -6.89
C ALA A 38 -2.96 23.75 -6.74
N MET A 39 -2.62 22.61 -6.14
CA MET A 39 -1.24 22.17 -6.00
C MET A 39 -0.70 21.59 -7.31
N PRO A 40 0.57 21.84 -7.68
CA PRO A 40 1.22 21.02 -8.69
C PRO A 40 1.25 19.55 -8.22
N SER A 41 1.26 18.60 -9.16
CA SER A 41 1.19 17.15 -8.87
C SER A 41 2.18 16.69 -7.79
N TRP A 42 3.43 17.16 -7.86
CA TRP A 42 4.46 16.84 -6.87
C TRP A 42 4.12 17.40 -5.48
N GLY A 43 3.49 18.57 -5.42
CA GLY A 43 3.07 19.24 -4.20
C GLY A 43 1.91 18.52 -3.53
N TYR A 44 0.91 18.10 -4.31
CA TYR A 44 -0.19 17.27 -3.81
C TYR A 44 0.37 15.92 -3.33
N LEU A 45 1.21 15.22 -4.10
CA LEU A 45 1.80 13.96 -3.67
C LEU A 45 2.55 14.11 -2.33
N PHE A 46 3.36 15.16 -2.19
CA PHE A 46 4.04 15.46 -0.93
C PHE A 46 3.06 15.67 0.22
N PHE A 47 2.05 16.53 0.02
CA PHE A 47 1.04 16.83 1.03
C PHE A 47 0.26 15.59 1.47
N ALA A 48 -0.13 14.72 0.52
CA ALA A 48 -0.85 13.49 0.81
C ALA A 48 0.02 12.50 1.61
N LEU A 49 1.24 12.23 1.14
CA LEU A 49 2.09 11.19 1.70
C LEU A 49 2.76 11.59 3.01
N ILE A 50 3.03 12.89 3.25
CA ILE A 50 3.67 13.32 4.49
C ILE A 50 2.81 13.03 5.73
N THR A 51 1.48 12.95 5.54
CA THR A 51 0.55 12.59 6.62
C THR A 51 0.81 11.19 7.20
N PHE A 52 1.43 10.29 6.45
CA PHE A 52 1.75 8.93 6.89
C PHE A 52 3.00 8.86 7.78
N VAL A 53 3.82 9.91 7.86
CA VAL A 53 4.98 9.94 8.77
C VAL A 53 4.54 9.78 10.23
N PRO A 54 3.53 10.52 10.73
CA PRO A 54 2.95 10.25 12.04
C PRO A 54 2.36 8.85 12.22
N LEU A 55 1.73 8.24 11.20
CA LEU A 55 1.25 6.85 11.28
C LEU A 55 2.42 5.88 11.51
N PHE A 56 3.49 6.04 10.75
CA PHE A 56 4.71 5.25 10.86
C PHE A 56 5.31 5.36 12.26
N LEU A 57 5.60 6.58 12.71
CA LEU A 57 6.24 6.84 14.00
C LEU A 57 5.36 6.39 15.17
N ALA A 58 4.05 6.69 15.13
CA ALA A 58 3.13 6.31 16.20
C ALA A 58 2.99 4.80 16.32
N THR A 59 2.98 4.07 15.20
CA THR A 59 2.95 2.59 15.21
C THR A 59 4.20 2.02 15.88
N LEU A 60 5.40 2.52 15.54
CA LEU A 60 6.65 2.10 16.17
C LEU A 60 6.68 2.45 17.66
N ILE A 61 6.33 3.68 18.03
CA ILE A 61 6.31 4.16 19.42
C ILE A 61 5.34 3.33 20.24
N ALA A 62 4.12 3.13 19.75
CA ALA A 62 3.11 2.36 20.45
C ALA A 62 3.56 0.91 20.64
N TYR A 63 4.19 0.30 19.64
CA TYR A 63 4.61 -1.09 19.74
C TYR A 63 5.77 -1.26 20.73
N ARG A 64 6.72 -0.31 20.73
CA ARG A 64 7.90 -0.36 21.60
C ARG A 64 7.64 0.05 23.03
N PHE A 65 6.92 1.14 23.23
CA PHE A 65 6.83 1.83 24.52
C PHE A 65 5.48 1.66 25.20
N ILE A 66 4.38 1.55 24.44
CA ILE A 66 3.05 1.31 25.01
C ILE A 66 2.86 -0.19 25.25
N LEU A 67 3.17 -1.05 24.27
CA LEU A 67 3.07 -2.51 24.42
C LEU A 67 4.31 -3.15 25.06
N GLY A 68 5.46 -2.45 25.09
CA GLY A 68 6.70 -2.98 25.64
C GLY A 68 7.36 -4.08 24.78
N ILE A 69 6.99 -4.22 23.50
CA ILE A 69 7.48 -5.29 22.62
C ILE A 69 8.68 -4.80 21.78
N LYS A 70 9.65 -5.67 21.51
CA LYS A 70 10.79 -5.32 20.63
C LYS A 70 10.30 -5.08 19.20
N LEU A 71 10.69 -3.96 18.58
CA LEU A 71 10.25 -3.54 17.24
C LEU A 71 10.45 -4.61 16.16
N ARG A 72 11.51 -5.42 16.24
CA ARG A 72 11.76 -6.49 15.28
C ARG A 72 10.55 -7.41 15.05
N TYR A 73 9.74 -7.64 16.09
CA TYR A 73 8.57 -8.52 16.04
C TYR A 73 7.39 -7.94 15.26
N LEU A 74 7.39 -6.62 15.04
CA LEU A 74 6.43 -5.96 14.17
C LEU A 74 6.70 -6.28 12.69
N PHE A 75 7.98 -6.47 12.33
CA PHE A 75 8.41 -6.76 10.95
C PHE A 75 8.52 -8.26 10.66
N SER A 76 8.99 -9.04 11.62
CA SER A 76 9.14 -10.50 11.51
C SER A 76 9.09 -11.14 12.89
N THR A 77 8.23 -12.15 13.05
CA THR A 77 8.04 -12.81 14.35
C THR A 77 8.93 -14.03 14.56
N ILE A 78 9.54 -14.56 13.49
CA ILE A 78 10.28 -15.83 13.52
C ILE A 78 11.76 -15.71 13.18
N ASN A 79 12.11 -14.90 12.17
CA ASN A 79 13.48 -14.77 11.66
C ASN A 79 13.94 -13.31 11.72
N GLU A 80 15.24 -13.10 11.48
CA GLU A 80 15.74 -11.77 11.12
C GLU A 80 15.09 -11.28 9.81
N PHE A 81 14.98 -9.97 9.67
CA PHE A 81 14.35 -9.35 8.50
C PHE A 81 15.27 -9.45 7.28
N ARG A 82 14.73 -9.96 6.17
CA ARG A 82 15.48 -10.31 4.97
C ARG A 82 15.07 -9.42 3.80
N TRP A 83 15.92 -8.44 3.51
CA TRP A 83 15.71 -7.48 2.43
C TRP A 83 15.53 -8.10 1.05
N TRP A 84 16.18 -9.22 0.76
CA TRP A 84 15.99 -9.91 -0.53
C TRP A 84 14.54 -10.38 -0.73
N ARG A 85 13.79 -10.64 0.35
CA ARG A 85 12.36 -11.01 0.26
C ARG A 85 11.47 -9.80 -0.01
N VAL A 86 11.89 -8.61 0.41
CA VAL A 86 11.28 -7.34 -0.02
C VAL A 86 11.46 -7.17 -1.52
N ALA A 87 12.69 -7.33 -2.03
CA ALA A 87 12.95 -7.28 -3.46
C ALA A 87 12.18 -8.37 -4.24
N MET A 88 12.06 -9.59 -3.70
CA MET A 88 11.23 -10.65 -4.29
C MET A 88 9.76 -10.25 -4.38
N GLY A 89 9.18 -9.70 -3.29
CA GLY A 89 7.80 -9.20 -3.31
C GLY A 89 7.60 -8.12 -4.36
N PHE A 90 8.53 -7.16 -4.43
CA PHE A 90 8.54 -6.08 -5.42
C PHE A 90 8.53 -6.61 -6.85
N TRP A 91 9.51 -7.45 -7.20
CA TRP A 91 9.67 -7.93 -8.58
C TRP A 91 8.60 -8.94 -9.00
N VAL A 92 8.13 -9.81 -8.10
CA VAL A 92 7.03 -10.72 -8.44
C VAL A 92 5.73 -9.92 -8.65
N TRP A 93 5.47 -8.89 -7.84
CA TRP A 93 4.29 -8.05 -8.02
C TRP A 93 4.33 -7.27 -9.34
N ILE A 94 5.45 -6.62 -9.65
CA ILE A 94 5.56 -5.85 -10.89
C ILE A 94 5.42 -6.72 -12.14
N ILE A 95 5.93 -7.97 -12.11
CA ILE A 95 5.79 -8.89 -13.24
C ILE A 95 4.35 -9.35 -13.39
N LEU A 96 3.68 -9.73 -12.29
CA LEU A 96 2.34 -10.30 -12.36
C LEU A 96 1.23 -9.26 -12.54
N VAL A 97 1.40 -8.05 -12.01
CA VAL A 97 0.40 -6.97 -12.05
C VAL A 97 0.80 -5.88 -13.04
N GLY A 98 2.02 -5.35 -12.91
CA GLY A 98 2.52 -4.30 -13.81
C GLY A 98 2.76 -4.80 -15.24
N GLY A 99 3.23 -6.04 -15.41
CA GLY A 99 3.47 -6.65 -16.72
C GLY A 99 2.24 -6.67 -17.62
N PRO A 100 1.10 -7.25 -17.18
CA PRO A 100 -0.15 -7.18 -17.93
C PRO A 100 -0.62 -5.76 -18.21
N ALA A 101 -0.48 -4.83 -17.26
CA ALA A 101 -0.86 -3.43 -17.47
C ALA A 101 -0.01 -2.75 -18.57
N VAL A 102 1.30 -3.01 -18.63
CA VAL A 102 2.16 -2.56 -19.74
C VAL A 102 1.76 -3.19 -21.07
N VAL A 103 1.34 -4.47 -21.07
CA VAL A 103 0.83 -5.12 -22.28
C VAL A 103 -0.46 -4.46 -22.75
N SER A 104 -1.37 -4.09 -21.85
CA SER A 104 -2.60 -3.36 -22.20
C SER A 104 -2.31 -2.04 -22.91
N VAL A 105 -1.32 -1.26 -22.47
CA VAL A 105 -0.89 -0.03 -23.17
C VAL A 105 -0.49 -0.30 -24.63
N ALA A 106 0.09 -1.46 -24.93
CA ALA A 106 0.50 -1.81 -26.28
C ALA A 106 -0.63 -2.42 -27.13
N LEU A 107 -1.62 -3.05 -26.50
CA LEU A 107 -2.76 -3.69 -27.18
C LEU A 107 -3.90 -2.70 -27.46
N GLU A 108 -4.12 -1.77 -26.55
CA GLU A 108 -5.21 -0.78 -26.55
C GLU A 108 -4.62 0.64 -26.37
N PRO A 109 -3.67 1.09 -27.20
CA PRO A 109 -2.99 2.38 -27.03
C PRO A 109 -3.94 3.59 -27.07
N GLU A 110 -5.14 3.43 -27.62
CA GLU A 110 -6.19 4.45 -27.64
C GLU A 110 -6.78 4.77 -26.26
N ASP A 111 -6.67 3.85 -25.30
CA ASP A 111 -7.20 4.01 -23.93
C ASP A 111 -6.20 4.66 -22.97
N TYR A 112 -5.00 5.00 -23.47
CA TYR A 112 -3.92 5.58 -22.68
C TYR A 112 -3.39 6.86 -23.31
N SER A 113 -3.11 7.85 -22.48
CA SER A 113 -2.37 9.04 -22.88
C SER A 113 -0.94 8.95 -22.35
N PHE A 114 0.05 9.27 -23.20
CA PHE A 114 1.44 9.40 -22.77
C PHE A 114 1.76 10.87 -22.50
N SER A 115 2.23 11.18 -21.30
CA SER A 115 2.64 12.52 -20.90
C SER A 115 3.94 12.47 -20.11
N PHE A 116 4.90 13.32 -20.49
CA PHE A 116 6.15 13.47 -19.76
C PHE A 116 6.64 14.91 -19.82
N ASP A 117 6.50 15.63 -18.72
CA ASP A 117 7.15 16.91 -18.50
C ASP A 117 8.21 16.75 -17.39
N PRO A 118 9.52 16.86 -17.69
CA PRO A 118 10.55 16.68 -16.70
C PRO A 118 10.50 17.71 -15.56
N VAL A 119 9.88 18.88 -15.76
CA VAL A 119 9.77 19.93 -14.75
C VAL A 119 8.84 19.50 -13.62
N THR A 120 7.73 18.82 -13.92
CA THR A 120 6.77 18.31 -12.94
C THR A 120 7.11 16.89 -12.50
N PHE A 121 7.56 16.05 -13.43
CA PHE A 121 7.84 14.63 -13.19
C PHE A 121 9.05 14.40 -12.28
N LEU A 122 10.16 15.13 -12.44
CA LEU A 122 11.36 14.86 -11.64
C LEU A 122 11.18 15.16 -10.14
N PRO A 123 10.58 16.29 -9.72
CA PRO A 123 10.21 16.50 -8.32
C PRO A 123 9.23 15.43 -7.82
N TYR A 124 8.23 15.07 -8.62
CA TYR A 124 7.26 14.03 -8.28
C TYR A 124 7.96 12.68 -8.04
N LEU A 125 8.86 12.27 -8.93
CA LEU A 125 9.66 11.06 -8.82
C LEU A 125 10.47 11.01 -7.53
N VAL A 126 11.14 12.11 -7.18
CA VAL A 126 11.93 12.18 -5.93
C VAL A 126 11.02 12.00 -4.71
N ILE A 127 9.88 12.68 -4.69
CA ILE A 127 8.91 12.57 -3.59
C ILE A 127 8.33 11.16 -3.51
N ALA A 128 7.92 10.58 -4.64
CA ALA A 128 7.41 9.22 -4.73
C ALA A 128 8.43 8.21 -4.17
N LEU A 129 9.70 8.30 -4.59
CA LEU A 129 10.77 7.40 -4.13
C LEU A 129 11.11 7.55 -2.64
N LEU A 130 10.87 8.72 -2.05
CA LEU A 130 11.14 8.97 -0.62
C LEU A 130 9.95 8.63 0.27
N LEU A 131 8.74 9.04 -0.12
CA LEU A 131 7.57 8.97 0.75
C LEU A 131 6.68 7.75 0.51
N LEU A 132 6.61 7.16 -0.69
CA LEU A 132 5.84 5.91 -0.89
C LEU A 132 6.42 4.73 -0.10
N PRO A 133 7.75 4.57 0.07
CA PRO A 133 8.26 3.56 0.98
C PRO A 133 7.80 3.77 2.43
N ILE A 134 7.71 5.03 2.89
CA ILE A 134 7.24 5.35 4.23
C ILE A 134 5.75 5.06 4.35
N GLN A 135 4.94 5.53 3.41
CA GLN A 135 3.49 5.34 3.40
C GLN A 135 3.14 3.85 3.34
N THR A 136 3.61 3.13 2.32
CA THR A 136 3.29 1.70 2.19
C THR A 136 3.78 0.90 3.39
N THR A 137 4.99 1.15 3.89
CA THR A 137 5.49 0.48 5.11
C THR A 137 4.65 0.84 6.34
N SER A 138 4.20 2.08 6.48
CA SER A 138 3.36 2.49 7.62
C SER A 138 2.03 1.74 7.66
N GLU A 139 1.41 1.53 6.50
CA GLU A 139 0.21 0.73 6.35
C GLU A 139 0.47 -0.75 6.64
N GLU A 140 1.56 -1.32 6.11
CA GLU A 140 1.95 -2.69 6.39
C GLU A 140 2.17 -2.92 7.89
N LEU A 141 2.86 -2.01 8.57
CA LEU A 141 3.11 -2.09 10.01
C LEU A 141 1.81 -1.96 10.81
N PHE A 142 0.92 -1.05 10.42
CA PHE A 142 -0.33 -0.85 11.15
C PHE A 142 -1.33 -1.99 10.88
N PHE A 143 -1.72 -2.22 9.63
CA PHE A 143 -2.75 -3.21 9.32
C PHE A 143 -2.25 -4.63 9.58
N ARG A 144 -1.08 -4.99 9.05
CA ARG A 144 -0.62 -6.38 9.08
C ARG A 144 0.31 -6.67 10.26
N GLY A 145 1.21 -5.76 10.57
CA GLY A 145 2.11 -5.85 11.73
C GLY A 145 1.38 -5.71 13.06
N TRP A 146 0.34 -4.88 13.15
CA TRP A 146 -0.40 -4.68 14.39
C TRP A 146 -1.76 -5.38 14.39
N VAL A 147 -2.68 -5.00 13.51
CA VAL A 147 -4.08 -5.46 13.58
C VAL A 147 -4.19 -6.96 13.28
N ILE A 148 -3.60 -7.44 12.18
CA ILE A 148 -3.62 -8.87 11.84
C ILE A 148 -2.80 -9.69 12.84
N GLN A 149 -1.63 -9.21 13.28
CA GLN A 149 -0.86 -9.90 14.32
C GLN A 149 -1.63 -10.04 15.63
N TRP A 150 -2.42 -9.02 16.02
CA TRP A 150 -3.28 -9.08 17.18
C TRP A 150 -4.46 -10.04 16.98
N ALA A 151 -5.14 -9.99 15.84
CA ALA A 151 -6.23 -10.91 15.49
C ALA A 151 -5.77 -12.38 15.47
N ALA A 152 -4.52 -12.63 15.06
CA ALA A 152 -3.92 -13.96 15.04
C ALA A 152 -3.80 -14.61 16.44
N ARG A 153 -3.94 -13.85 17.53
CA ARG A 153 -4.01 -14.39 18.90
C ARG A 153 -5.30 -15.16 19.16
N GLY A 154 -6.39 -14.82 18.46
CA GLY A 154 -7.68 -15.51 18.58
C GLY A 154 -7.82 -16.69 17.60
N SER A 155 -7.30 -16.54 16.37
CA SER A 155 -7.30 -17.61 15.36
C SER A 155 -6.11 -17.45 14.43
N GLY A 156 -5.30 -18.50 14.31
CA GLY A 156 -4.18 -18.57 13.36
C GLY A 156 -4.56 -19.00 11.94
N ASN A 157 -5.85 -19.09 11.62
CA ASN A 157 -6.32 -19.54 10.31
C ASN A 157 -5.92 -18.52 9.22
N ILE A 158 -5.06 -18.95 8.30
CA ILE A 158 -4.51 -18.09 7.24
C ILE A 158 -5.60 -17.50 6.34
N LEU A 159 -6.63 -18.26 6.00
CA LEU A 159 -7.70 -17.80 5.14
C LEU A 159 -8.48 -16.67 5.84
N TRP A 160 -8.91 -16.90 7.09
CA TRP A 160 -9.63 -15.91 7.88
C TRP A 160 -8.84 -14.60 8.03
N LEU A 161 -7.57 -14.69 8.42
CA LEU A 161 -6.72 -13.50 8.60
C LEU A 161 -6.46 -12.77 7.28
N SER A 162 -6.36 -13.49 6.16
CA SER A 162 -6.20 -12.87 4.84
C SER A 162 -7.47 -12.17 4.38
N VAL A 163 -8.65 -12.76 4.63
CA VAL A 163 -9.95 -12.10 4.37
C VAL A 163 -10.11 -10.84 5.20
N LEU A 164 -9.78 -10.91 6.50
CA LEU A 164 -9.78 -9.73 7.37
C LEU A 164 -8.82 -8.65 6.84
N SER A 165 -7.63 -9.03 6.39
CA SER A 165 -6.67 -8.11 5.80
C SER A 165 -7.18 -7.47 4.50
N GLY A 166 -7.85 -8.24 3.63
CA GLY A 166 -8.48 -7.74 2.41
C GLY A 166 -9.58 -6.72 2.70
N ALA A 167 -10.47 -7.03 3.64
CA ALA A 167 -11.55 -6.13 4.03
C ALA A 167 -11.02 -4.82 4.64
N LEU A 168 -10.08 -4.91 5.59
CA LEU A 168 -9.48 -3.72 6.23
C LEU A 168 -8.71 -2.84 5.25
N PHE A 169 -8.10 -3.43 4.21
CA PHE A 169 -7.46 -2.68 3.15
C PHE A 169 -8.48 -1.99 2.24
N SER A 170 -9.57 -2.67 1.88
CA SER A 170 -10.56 -2.14 0.93
C SER A 170 -11.34 -0.95 1.49
N LEU A 171 -11.76 -1.01 2.75
CA LEU A 171 -12.65 -0.02 3.36
C LEU A 171 -12.16 1.43 3.23
N PRO A 172 -10.92 1.79 3.60
CA PRO A 172 -10.45 3.16 3.41
C PRO A 172 -10.33 3.55 1.93
N HIS A 173 -9.98 2.61 1.05
CA HIS A 173 -9.79 2.86 -0.38
C HIS A 173 -11.10 3.07 -1.16
N LEU A 174 -12.25 2.69 -0.58
CA LEU A 174 -13.55 3.03 -1.15
C LEU A 174 -13.85 4.54 -1.13
N LEU A 175 -13.06 5.33 -0.39
CA LEU A 175 -13.12 6.79 -0.41
C LEU A 175 -12.30 7.40 -1.54
N ASN A 176 -11.54 6.59 -2.28
CA ASN A 176 -10.79 7.09 -3.41
C ASN A 176 -11.73 7.47 -4.56
N PRO A 177 -11.45 8.55 -5.31
CA PRO A 177 -12.28 8.98 -6.43
C PRO A 177 -12.55 7.88 -7.46
N GLU A 178 -11.55 7.05 -7.76
CA GLU A 178 -11.66 5.95 -8.73
C GLU A 178 -12.66 4.84 -8.31
N ALA A 179 -13.04 4.78 -7.03
CA ALA A 179 -14.04 3.84 -6.55
C ALA A 179 -15.49 4.32 -6.76
N ALA A 180 -15.70 5.62 -7.03
CA ALA A 180 -17.04 6.23 -7.03
C ALA A 180 -17.96 5.69 -8.14
N GLY A 181 -17.40 5.27 -9.28
CA GLY A 181 -18.16 4.74 -10.42
C GLY A 181 -18.60 3.28 -10.28
N ASP A 182 -17.86 2.46 -9.53
CA ASP A 182 -18.15 1.03 -9.31
C ASP A 182 -17.61 0.58 -7.94
N ILE A 183 -18.36 0.91 -6.88
CA ILE A 183 -17.96 0.62 -5.49
C ILE A 183 -17.77 -0.89 -5.26
N VAL A 184 -18.57 -1.74 -5.91
CA VAL A 184 -18.50 -3.20 -5.73
C VAL A 184 -17.27 -3.76 -6.42
N GLY A 185 -17.03 -3.36 -7.67
CA GLY A 185 -15.82 -3.73 -8.40
C GLY A 185 -14.55 -3.23 -7.70
N ALA A 186 -14.54 -1.97 -7.26
CA ALA A 186 -13.44 -1.38 -6.50
C ALA A 186 -13.18 -2.13 -5.19
N PHE A 187 -14.24 -2.49 -4.44
CA PHE A 187 -14.10 -3.30 -3.23
C PHE A 187 -13.36 -4.60 -3.52
N PHE A 188 -13.75 -5.36 -4.54
CA PHE A 188 -13.08 -6.62 -4.86
C PHE A 188 -11.66 -6.43 -5.40
N GLY A 189 -11.39 -5.32 -6.10
CA GLY A 189 -10.05 -4.97 -6.57
C GLY A 189 -9.10 -4.70 -5.41
N TYR A 190 -9.48 -3.80 -4.50
CA TYR A 190 -8.70 -3.54 -3.29
C TYR A 190 -8.63 -4.76 -2.37
N PHE A 191 -9.72 -5.53 -2.25
CA PHE A 191 -9.77 -6.72 -1.42
C PHE A 191 -8.77 -7.76 -1.89
N SER A 192 -8.67 -7.94 -3.20
CA SER A 192 -7.73 -8.87 -3.85
C SER A 192 -6.28 -8.54 -3.48
N VAL A 193 -5.90 -7.27 -3.55
CA VAL A 193 -4.56 -6.79 -3.14
C VAL A 193 -4.35 -7.03 -1.64
N GLY A 194 -5.27 -6.53 -0.80
CA GLY A 194 -5.17 -6.67 0.65
C GLY A 194 -5.13 -8.14 1.11
N PHE A 195 -5.88 -9.02 0.45
CA PHE A 195 -5.90 -10.45 0.70
C PHE A 195 -4.56 -11.10 0.35
N ALA A 196 -4.00 -10.83 -0.83
CA ALA A 196 -2.73 -11.39 -1.27
C ALA A 196 -1.58 -11.02 -0.33
N LEU A 197 -1.51 -9.75 0.07
CA LEU A 197 -0.51 -9.21 1.01
C LEU A 197 -0.72 -9.76 2.43
N GLY A 198 -1.97 -9.92 2.86
CA GLY A 198 -2.34 -10.61 4.10
C GLY A 198 -1.87 -12.06 4.12
N TRP A 199 -2.11 -12.80 3.04
CA TRP A 199 -1.75 -14.21 2.93
C TRP A 199 -0.25 -14.44 3.07
N VAL A 200 0.57 -13.70 2.30
CA VAL A 200 2.03 -13.85 2.39
C VAL A 200 2.55 -13.45 3.76
N THR A 201 1.97 -12.41 4.38
CA THR A 201 2.33 -12.01 5.75
C THR A 201 2.07 -13.11 6.76
N VAL A 202 0.87 -13.71 6.75
CA VAL A 202 0.49 -14.76 7.70
C VAL A 202 1.28 -16.04 7.45
N ARG A 203 1.43 -16.43 6.18
CA ARG A 203 2.24 -17.60 5.77
C ARG A 203 3.69 -17.49 6.23
N ASP A 204 4.28 -16.31 6.04
CA ASP A 204 5.70 -16.09 6.25
C ASP A 204 6.02 -15.54 7.63
N ARG A 205 4.99 -15.20 8.42
CA ARG A 205 5.11 -14.59 9.74
C ARG A 205 6.00 -13.34 9.74
N SER A 206 5.97 -12.60 8.63
CA SER A 206 6.79 -11.44 8.36
C SER A 206 6.19 -10.57 7.25
N LEU A 207 6.43 -9.26 7.33
CA LEU A 207 5.99 -8.25 6.37
C LEU A 207 6.86 -8.14 5.11
N GLU A 208 7.99 -8.84 5.03
CA GLU A 208 9.01 -8.65 3.97
C GLU A 208 8.41 -8.61 2.56
N VAL A 209 7.67 -9.65 2.16
CA VAL A 209 7.08 -9.75 0.82
C VAL A 209 5.97 -8.73 0.61
N ALA A 210 5.18 -8.48 1.65
CA ALA A 210 4.05 -7.56 1.58
C ALA A 210 4.52 -6.11 1.38
N ILE A 211 5.54 -5.67 2.12
CA ILE A 211 6.18 -4.34 1.94
C ILE A 211 6.67 -4.18 0.50
N GLY A 212 7.38 -5.18 -0.03
CA GLY A 212 7.92 -5.10 -1.39
C GLY A 212 6.83 -4.99 -2.46
N ALA A 213 5.82 -5.87 -2.38
CA ALA A 213 4.72 -5.89 -3.32
C ALA A 213 3.85 -4.62 -3.23
N HIS A 214 3.56 -4.14 -2.02
CA HIS A 214 2.78 -2.93 -1.81
C HIS A 214 3.51 -1.69 -2.35
N LEU A 215 4.82 -1.57 -2.07
CA LEU A 215 5.65 -0.52 -2.64
C LEU A 215 5.70 -0.58 -4.17
N SER A 216 5.84 -1.78 -4.74
CA SER A 216 5.80 -1.96 -6.20
C SER A 216 4.48 -1.50 -6.79
N ASN A 217 3.35 -1.86 -6.18
CA ASN A 217 2.03 -1.44 -6.62
C ASN A 217 1.90 0.08 -6.71
N ASN A 218 2.31 0.76 -5.64
CA ASN A 218 2.15 2.22 -5.53
C ASN A 218 3.13 2.96 -6.42
N LEU A 219 4.38 2.52 -6.53
CA LEU A 219 5.33 3.14 -7.47
C LEU A 219 4.91 2.93 -8.93
N PHE A 220 4.36 1.77 -9.27
CA PHE A 220 3.85 1.51 -10.61
C PHE A 220 2.66 2.42 -10.93
N ALA A 221 1.70 2.51 -10.01
CA ALA A 221 0.54 3.39 -10.16
C ALA A 221 0.91 4.89 -10.21
N ALA A 222 1.91 5.31 -9.44
CA ALA A 222 2.32 6.71 -9.36
C ALA A 222 3.22 7.15 -10.53
N LEU A 223 4.07 6.26 -11.06
CA LEU A 223 5.14 6.64 -11.98
C LEU A 223 5.01 6.05 -13.39
N VAL A 224 4.29 4.94 -13.57
CA VAL A 224 4.27 4.20 -14.84
C VAL A 224 2.90 4.26 -15.49
N ILE A 225 1.86 3.76 -14.81
CA ILE A 225 0.48 3.76 -15.31
C ILE A 225 -0.44 4.26 -14.20
N GLY A 226 -0.90 5.50 -14.33
CA GLY A 226 -1.81 6.15 -13.40
C GLY A 226 -3.24 6.21 -13.93
N TYR A 227 -4.15 6.68 -13.08
CA TYR A 227 -5.55 6.90 -13.41
C TYR A 227 -5.89 8.38 -13.29
N GLU A 228 -6.55 8.94 -14.30
CA GLU A 228 -6.95 10.34 -14.28
C GLU A 228 -8.07 10.60 -13.27
N GLY A 229 -7.89 11.64 -12.45
CA GLY A 229 -8.82 11.96 -11.38
C GLY A 229 -8.79 10.97 -10.21
N GLY A 230 -7.79 10.08 -10.13
CA GLY A 230 -7.61 9.15 -9.00
C GLY A 230 -7.11 9.80 -7.72
N ALA A 231 -6.94 9.00 -6.67
CA ALA A 231 -6.41 9.45 -5.38
C ALA A 231 -4.95 9.93 -5.43
N LEU A 232 -4.18 9.47 -6.43
CA LEU A 232 -2.85 9.98 -6.71
C LEU A 232 -2.92 10.97 -7.89
N PRO A 233 -2.13 12.06 -7.88
CA PRO A 233 -2.05 12.98 -9.01
C PRO A 233 -1.57 12.24 -10.27
N ALA A 234 -2.19 12.56 -11.40
CA ALA A 234 -1.92 11.96 -12.70
C ALA A 234 -0.60 12.49 -13.31
N GLU A 235 0.53 12.02 -12.78
CA GLU A 235 1.89 12.36 -13.24
C GLU A 235 2.65 11.13 -13.77
N ALA A 236 1.99 9.97 -13.82
CA ALA A 236 2.58 8.75 -14.37
C ALA A 236 2.87 8.92 -15.88
N LEU A 237 3.82 8.14 -16.40
CA LEU A 237 4.18 8.19 -17.82
C LEU A 237 2.99 7.92 -18.75
N TYR A 238 2.11 7.00 -18.35
CA TYR A 238 0.84 6.74 -18.99
C TYR A 238 -0.31 7.00 -18.02
N THR A 239 -1.38 7.59 -18.50
CA THR A 239 -2.64 7.75 -17.75
C THR A 239 -3.80 7.15 -18.53
N THR A 240 -4.80 6.65 -17.80
CA THR A 240 -6.06 6.17 -18.39
C THR A 240 -7.25 6.77 -17.65
N GLU A 241 -8.36 6.97 -18.36
CA GLU A 241 -9.64 7.42 -17.82
C GLU A 241 -10.61 6.26 -17.56
N SER A 242 -10.30 5.05 -18.03
CA SER A 242 -11.15 3.87 -17.91
C SER A 242 -10.57 2.88 -16.90
N LEU A 243 -11.35 2.58 -15.85
CA LEU A 243 -11.05 1.53 -14.88
C LEU A 243 -12.05 0.38 -15.03
N GLU A 244 -11.65 -0.68 -15.71
CA GLU A 244 -12.44 -1.90 -15.81
C GLU A 244 -12.20 -2.83 -14.62
N TRP A 245 -12.86 -2.54 -13.49
CA TRP A 245 -12.77 -3.35 -12.28
C TRP A 245 -13.16 -4.81 -12.52
N GLY A 246 -14.17 -5.09 -13.34
CA GLY A 246 -14.64 -6.44 -13.63
C GLY A 246 -13.57 -7.34 -14.25
N ALA A 247 -12.94 -6.89 -15.34
CA ALA A 247 -11.85 -7.62 -16.00
C ALA A 247 -10.66 -7.79 -15.05
N SER A 248 -10.25 -6.71 -14.37
CA SER A 248 -9.16 -6.72 -13.39
C SER A 248 -9.40 -7.71 -12.24
N ASN A 249 -10.63 -7.81 -11.76
CA ASN A 249 -11.03 -8.76 -10.72
C ASN A 249 -10.96 -10.22 -11.20
N LEU A 250 -11.38 -10.50 -12.44
CA LEU A 250 -11.26 -11.84 -13.03
C LEU A 250 -9.80 -12.25 -13.20
N VAL A 251 -8.94 -11.35 -13.67
CA VAL A 251 -7.50 -11.58 -13.79
C VAL A 251 -6.87 -11.79 -12.40
N SER A 252 -7.34 -11.08 -11.38
CA SER A 252 -6.87 -11.24 -9.99
C SER A 252 -7.08 -12.65 -9.44
N LEU A 253 -8.11 -13.40 -9.90
CA LEU A 253 -8.32 -14.81 -9.52
C LEU A 253 -7.15 -15.71 -9.97
N LEU A 254 -6.42 -15.32 -11.01
CA LEU A 254 -5.21 -16.01 -11.47
C LEU A 254 -3.95 -15.43 -10.82
N ILE A 255 -3.84 -14.09 -10.74
CA ILE A 255 -2.65 -13.41 -10.20
C ILE A 255 -2.42 -13.77 -8.74
N ILE A 256 -3.45 -13.78 -7.89
CA ILE A 256 -3.27 -14.01 -6.44
C ILE A 256 -2.64 -15.39 -6.16
N PRO A 257 -3.15 -16.52 -6.69
CA PRO A 257 -2.49 -17.82 -6.54
C PRO A 257 -1.04 -17.84 -7.04
N LEU A 258 -0.76 -17.19 -8.17
CA LEU A 258 0.59 -17.13 -8.75
C LEU A 258 1.54 -16.31 -7.86
N PHE A 259 1.10 -15.15 -7.38
CA PHE A 259 1.85 -14.33 -6.44
C PHE A 259 2.17 -15.11 -5.16
N ILE A 260 1.16 -15.82 -4.62
CA ILE A 260 1.35 -16.70 -3.46
C ILE A 260 2.35 -17.82 -3.80
N LEU A 261 2.29 -18.42 -4.98
CA LEU A 261 3.18 -19.51 -5.37
C LEU A 261 4.64 -19.04 -5.51
N PHE A 262 4.86 -17.96 -6.28
CA PHE A 262 6.20 -17.48 -6.64
C PHE A 262 6.92 -16.77 -5.50
N THR A 263 6.21 -16.34 -4.45
CA THR A 263 6.82 -15.76 -3.24
C THR A 263 7.15 -16.78 -2.14
N ARG A 264 6.94 -18.08 -2.38
CA ARG A 264 7.30 -19.15 -1.43
C ARG A 264 8.79 -19.31 -1.13
N PRO A 265 9.75 -19.02 -2.04
CA PRO A 265 11.16 -19.18 -1.75
C PRO A 265 11.57 -18.45 -0.46
N GLY A 266 12.38 -19.12 0.36
CA GLY A 266 12.86 -18.59 1.63
C GLY A 266 11.80 -18.42 2.72
N ARG A 267 10.55 -18.87 2.55
CA ARG A 267 9.56 -18.83 3.64
C ARG A 267 10.04 -19.65 4.86
N PRO A 268 9.75 -19.22 6.09
CA PRO A 268 10.07 -20.01 7.27
C PRO A 268 9.36 -21.36 7.20
N LYS A 269 10.10 -22.45 7.45
CA LYS A 269 9.48 -23.77 7.65
C LYS A 269 8.88 -23.79 9.07
N ALA A 270 7.71 -24.41 9.23
CA ALA A 270 7.16 -24.62 10.57
C ALA A 270 8.20 -25.40 11.40
N SER A 271 8.60 -24.84 12.55
CA SER A 271 9.40 -25.56 13.52
C SER A 271 8.58 -26.77 14.01
N LYS A 272 9.17 -27.98 13.93
CA LYS A 272 8.56 -29.22 14.45
C LYS A 272 8.11 -29.09 15.91
N HIS A 273 8.72 -28.21 16.70
CA HIS A 273 8.39 -28.03 18.13
C HIS A 273 7.01 -27.43 18.43
N LEU A 274 6.34 -26.80 17.45
CA LEU A 274 4.98 -26.27 17.65
C LEU A 274 3.88 -27.29 17.32
N GLN A 275 4.21 -28.41 16.68
CA GLN A 275 3.23 -29.48 16.42
C GLN A 275 2.94 -30.33 17.67
N ASP A 276 3.91 -30.45 18.59
CA ASP A 276 3.75 -31.24 19.82
C ASP A 276 3.02 -30.48 20.94
N SER A 277 2.94 -29.15 20.88
CA SER A 277 2.22 -28.35 21.89
C SER A 277 0.71 -28.26 21.64
N ASP A 278 0.29 -28.41 20.38
CA ASP A 278 -1.13 -28.39 19.98
C ASP A 278 -1.75 -29.80 19.99
N ALA A 279 -0.95 -30.86 20.07
CA ALA A 279 -1.43 -32.23 20.28
C ALA A 279 -1.72 -32.56 21.75
N ASN A 280 -1.38 -31.66 22.68
CA ASN A 280 -1.53 -31.83 24.13
C ASN A 280 -2.37 -30.72 24.79
N ARG A 281 -3.24 -30.04 24.02
CA ARG A 281 -4.22 -29.07 24.54
C ARG A 281 -5.62 -29.37 24.05
#